data_AF-A0A956HCA8-F1
#
_entry.id   AF-A0A956HCA8-F1
#
_cell.length_a   1.000
_cell.length_b   1.000
_cell.length_c   1.000
_cell.angle_alpha   90.00
_cell.angle_beta   90.00
_cell.angle_gamma   90.00
#
_symmetry.space_group_name_H-M   'P 1'
#
loop_
_entity.id
_entity.type
_entity.pdbx_description
1 polymer ?
#
loop_
_entity_poly.entity_id
_entity_poly.type
_entity_poly.pdbx_seq_one_letter_code
_entity_poly.pdbx_strand_id
1 'polypeptide(L)'
;GSTVAQRQATLKMITADYCGTGHSYTADGTPMDWENQGGTVVPGGPGDLEAHWNANGALCLDQPRLVDPAEVDCSLPSCDDFSLDDGEWTSWLPL
;
A
#
# COMPACT_ATOMS: atom_id res chain seq x y z
N GLY A 1 17.86 4.95 -10.82
CA GLY A 1 17.32 6.03 -9.98
C GLY A 1 15.81 6.03 -10.12
N SER A 2 15.06 6.30 -9.04
CA SER A 2 13.59 6.23 -9.07
C SER A 2 12.95 7.38 -9.82
N THR A 3 11.86 7.10 -10.54
CA THR A 3 11.02 8.12 -11.20
C THR A 3 10.20 8.91 -10.18
N VAL A 4 9.57 10.01 -10.62
CA VAL A 4 8.65 10.77 -9.75
C VAL A 4 7.48 9.91 -9.31
N ALA A 5 6.89 9.13 -10.22
CA ALA A 5 5.76 8.25 -9.92
C ALA A 5 6.11 7.19 -8.87
N GLN A 6 7.30 6.58 -8.98
CA GLN A 6 7.78 5.59 -8.01
C GLN A 6 7.95 6.20 -6.62
N ARG A 7 8.52 7.41 -6.54
CA ARG A 7 8.67 8.13 -5.27
C ARG A 7 7.31 8.48 -4.66
N GLN A 8 6.36 8.90 -5.48
CA GLN A 8 5.00 9.16 -5.01
C GLN A 8 4.34 7.88 -4.50
N ALA A 9 4.45 6.77 -5.24
CA ALA A 9 3.91 5.48 -4.79
C ALA A 9 4.53 5.05 -3.45
N THR A 10 5.84 5.24 -3.26
CA THR A 10 6.48 5.00 -1.96
C THR A 10 5.88 5.89 -0.87
N LEU A 11 5.70 7.19 -1.11
CA LEU A 11 5.09 8.10 -0.13
C LEU A 11 3.66 7.67 0.23
N LYS A 12 2.84 7.32 -0.76
CA LYS A 12 1.46 6.86 -0.54
C LYS A 12 1.41 5.58 0.30
N MET A 13 2.25 4.59 -0.04
CA MET A 13 2.36 3.34 0.71
C MET A 13 2.82 3.57 2.14
N ILE A 14 3.90 4.33 2.36
CA ILE A 14 4.46 4.47 3.72
C ILE A 14 3.53 5.23 4.67
N THR A 15 2.74 6.18 4.16
CA THR A 15 1.75 6.91 4.96
C THR A 15 0.38 6.23 5.01
N ALA A 16 0.24 5.06 4.37
CA ALA A 16 -1.06 4.43 4.15
C ALA A 16 -2.09 5.43 3.58
N ASP A 17 -1.68 6.30 2.65
CA ASP A 17 -2.59 7.25 2.00
C ASP A 17 -3.37 6.53 0.91
N TYR A 18 -4.29 5.67 1.35
CA TYR A 18 -5.11 4.79 0.51
C TYR A 18 -5.82 5.58 -0.58
N CYS A 19 -6.35 6.75 -0.25
CA CYS A 19 -7.17 7.57 -1.14
C CYS A 19 -6.36 8.54 -2.02
N GLY A 20 -5.05 8.67 -1.78
CA GLY A 20 -4.20 9.59 -2.53
C GLY A 20 -4.36 11.07 -2.18
N THR A 21 -5.11 11.40 -1.14
CA THR A 21 -5.52 12.77 -0.79
C THR A 21 -4.55 13.47 0.16
N GLY A 22 -3.54 12.75 0.64
CA GLY A 22 -2.58 13.21 1.65
C GLY A 22 -3.02 12.91 3.09
N HIS A 23 -4.13 12.19 3.29
CA HIS A 23 -4.53 11.71 4.60
C HIS A 23 -3.72 10.46 4.96
N SER A 24 -3.11 10.44 6.15
CA SER A 24 -2.34 9.29 6.63
C SER A 24 -3.22 8.39 7.48
N TYR A 25 -3.40 7.13 7.07
CA TYR A 25 -4.12 6.11 7.86
C TYR A 25 -3.17 5.21 8.67
N THR A 26 -1.93 5.65 8.82
CA THR A 26 -0.92 5.00 9.66
C THR A 26 -0.22 6.02 10.55
N ALA A 27 0.63 5.53 11.44
CA ALA A 27 1.46 6.33 12.33
C ALA A 27 2.92 5.87 12.29
N ASP A 28 3.84 6.75 12.67
CA ASP A 28 5.26 6.44 12.74
C ASP A 28 5.52 5.18 13.59
N GLY A 29 6.37 4.28 13.08
CA GLY A 29 6.71 3.03 13.74
C GLY A 29 5.71 1.89 13.53
N THR A 30 4.63 2.11 12.79
CA THR A 30 3.73 1.01 12.39
C THR A 30 4.49 0.03 11.49
N PRO A 31 4.62 -1.25 11.88
CA PRO A 31 5.30 -2.23 11.03
C PRO A 31 4.46 -2.55 9.80
N MET A 32 5.13 -2.83 8.69
CA MET A 32 4.54 -3.33 7.45
C MET A 32 5.58 -4.15 6.71
N ASP A 33 5.13 -5.14 5.94
CA ASP A 33 5.96 -5.86 4.98
C ASP A 33 5.60 -5.37 3.56
N TRP A 34 6.57 -5.35 2.65
CA TRP A 34 6.32 -4.84 1.30
C TRP A 34 7.28 -5.41 0.26
N GLU A 35 6.85 -5.33 -0.99
CA GLU A 35 7.67 -5.67 -2.16
C GLU A 35 7.46 -4.65 -3.26
N ASN A 36 8.38 -4.62 -4.22
CA ASN A 36 8.29 -3.72 -5.38
C ASN A 36 8.29 -4.47 -6.69
N GLN A 37 7.65 -3.88 -7.71
CA GLN A 37 7.56 -4.45 -9.05
C GLN A 37 8.93 -4.79 -9.64
N GLY A 38 9.96 -4.00 -9.30
CA GLY A 38 11.34 -4.24 -9.72
C GLY A 38 12.03 -5.45 -9.10
N GLY A 39 11.42 -6.14 -8.13
CA GLY A 39 11.97 -7.33 -7.46
C GLY A 39 13.23 -7.06 -6.62
N THR A 40 13.49 -5.81 -6.27
CA THR A 40 14.65 -5.39 -5.48
C THR A 40 14.39 -5.40 -3.98
N VAL A 41 13.12 -5.33 -3.60
CA VAL A 41 12.64 -5.49 -2.23
C VAL A 41 11.81 -6.76 -2.20
N VAL A 42 12.21 -7.68 -1.32
CA VAL A 42 11.59 -8.99 -1.14
C VAL A 42 10.92 -8.99 0.23
N PRO A 43 9.65 -9.44 0.35
CA PRO A 43 8.95 -9.40 1.61
C PRO A 43 9.55 -10.42 2.59
N GLY A 44 9.58 -10.05 3.87
CA GLY A 44 10.17 -10.81 4.98
C GLY A 44 9.31 -11.97 5.50
N GLY A 45 8.12 -12.15 4.95
CA GLY A 45 7.13 -13.13 5.36
C GLY A 45 5.80 -12.41 5.59
N PRO A 46 5.02 -12.15 4.53
CA PRO A 46 3.86 -11.29 4.64
C PRO A 46 2.70 -11.99 5.37
N GLY A 47 1.98 -11.21 6.19
CA GLY A 47 0.69 -11.60 6.76
C GLY A 47 -0.45 -11.31 5.78
N ASP A 48 -1.55 -10.74 6.29
CA ASP A 48 -2.71 -10.38 5.46
C ASP A 48 -2.34 -9.28 4.46
N LEU A 49 -2.87 -9.39 3.24
CA LEU A 49 -2.70 -8.38 2.19
C LEU A 49 -3.32 -7.05 2.62
N GLU A 50 -2.53 -5.98 2.51
CA GLU A 50 -3.03 -4.64 2.75
C GLU A 50 -3.56 -4.04 1.45
N ALA A 51 -2.66 -3.77 0.49
CA ALA A 51 -2.99 -3.03 -0.72
C ALA A 51 -1.91 -3.14 -1.81
N HIS A 52 -2.31 -2.88 -3.05
CA HIS A 52 -1.42 -2.55 -4.17
C HIS A 52 -1.39 -1.04 -4.40
N TRP A 53 -0.23 -0.47 -4.74
CA TRP A 53 0.00 0.96 -4.70
C TRP A 53 0.56 1.52 -5.99
N ASN A 54 0.10 2.73 -6.37
CA ASN A 54 0.73 3.54 -7.40
C ASN A 54 0.89 5.01 -6.93
N ALA A 55 1.28 5.90 -7.84
CA ALA A 55 1.51 7.31 -7.53
C ALA A 55 0.27 8.07 -7.00
N ASN A 56 -0.92 7.53 -7.22
CA ASN A 56 -2.20 8.15 -6.86
C ASN A 56 -2.81 7.60 -5.57
N GLY A 57 -2.19 6.61 -4.92
CA GLY A 57 -2.77 5.95 -3.74
C GLY A 57 -2.82 4.43 -3.91
N ALA A 58 -3.70 3.81 -3.15
CA ALA A 58 -3.99 2.39 -3.27
C ALA A 58 -4.90 2.13 -4.49
N LEU A 59 -4.59 1.07 -5.22
CA LEU A 59 -5.40 0.53 -6.32
C LEU A 59 -6.60 -0.27 -5.80
N CYS A 60 -6.37 -0.95 -4.67
CA CYS A 60 -7.29 -1.81 -3.95
C CYS A 60 -6.91 -1.80 -2.47
N LEU A 61 -7.80 -2.25 -1.59
CA LEU A 61 -7.55 -2.33 -0.16
C LEU A 61 -8.32 -3.51 0.44
N ASP A 62 -7.60 -4.44 1.07
CA ASP A 62 -8.19 -5.58 1.78
C ASP A 62 -8.18 -5.35 3.30
N GLN A 63 -7.01 -5.18 3.91
CA GLN A 63 -6.90 -4.95 5.35
C GLN A 63 -6.07 -3.71 5.73
N PRO A 64 -6.70 -2.62 6.22
CA PRO A 64 -6.00 -1.44 6.71
C PRO A 64 -5.17 -1.73 7.97
N ARG A 65 -4.14 -0.91 8.22
CA ARG A 65 -3.19 -1.12 9.33
C ARG A 65 -3.76 -0.81 10.72
N LEU A 66 -4.31 0.39 10.89
CA LEU A 66 -4.66 0.95 12.22
C LEU A 66 -6.13 1.34 12.36
N VAL A 67 -6.91 1.26 11.28
CA VAL A 67 -8.29 1.74 11.20
C VAL A 67 -9.21 0.62 10.71
N ASP A 68 -10.50 0.74 11.02
CA ASP A 68 -11.51 -0.11 10.40
C ASP A 68 -11.66 0.27 8.90
N PRO A 69 -11.89 -0.69 7.99
CA PRO A 69 -12.16 -0.39 6.58
C PRO A 69 -13.26 0.65 6.36
N ALA A 70 -14.26 0.73 7.24
CA ALA A 70 -15.33 1.72 7.16
C ALA A 70 -14.90 3.17 7.47
N GLU A 71 -13.72 3.36 8.06
CA GLU A 71 -13.15 4.68 8.37
C GLU A 71 -12.32 5.26 7.21
N VAL A 72 -12.07 4.48 6.16
CA VAL A 72 -11.35 4.95 4.97
C VAL A 72 -12.29 5.78 4.08
N ASP A 73 -11.93 7.05 3.84
CA ASP A 73 -12.79 8.05 3.19
C ASP A 73 -13.16 7.75 1.71
N CYS A 74 -12.48 6.79 1.08
CA CYS A 74 -12.69 6.40 -0.31
C CYS A 74 -13.16 4.95 -0.43
N SER A 75 -13.93 4.67 -1.47
CA SER A 75 -14.30 3.30 -1.82
C SER A 75 -13.22 2.72 -2.72
N LEU A 76 -12.53 1.69 -2.20
CA LEU A 76 -11.56 0.90 -2.94
C LEU A 76 -12.11 -0.51 -3.16
N PRO A 77 -11.82 -1.14 -4.31
CA PRO A 77 -12.14 -2.55 -4.52
C PRO A 77 -11.23 -3.44 -3.65
N SER A 78 -11.65 -4.69 -3.48
CA SER A 78 -10.77 -5.75 -2.96
C SER A 78 -9.60 -6.02 -3.92
N CYS A 79 -8.52 -6.57 -3.39
CA CYS A 79 -7.30 -6.84 -4.14
C CYS A 79 -7.30 -8.17 -4.91
N ASP A 80 -8.36 -8.98 -4.87
CA ASP A 80 -8.45 -10.27 -5.58
C ASP A 80 -8.17 -10.20 -7.09
N ASP A 81 -8.50 -9.07 -7.73
CA ASP A 81 -8.29 -8.82 -9.17
C ASP A 81 -7.03 -8.01 -9.49
N PHE A 82 -6.19 -7.73 -8.48
CA PHE A 82 -5.01 -6.90 -8.60
C PHE A 82 -3.74 -7.69 -8.30
N SER A 83 -2.62 -7.19 -8.81
CA SER A 83 -1.31 -7.78 -8.63
C SER A 83 -0.24 -6.70 -8.51
N LEU A 84 0.98 -7.13 -8.16
CA LEU A 84 2.14 -6.25 -8.17
C LEU A 84 2.37 -5.57 -9.54
N ASP A 85 2.00 -6.22 -10.64
CA ASP A 85 2.19 -5.69 -12.00
C ASP A 85 1.28 -4.50 -12.32
N ASP A 86 0.19 -4.31 -11.56
CA ASP A 86 -0.72 -3.18 -11.71
C ASP A 86 -0.21 -1.91 -11.01
N GLY A 87 0.75 -2.07 -10.09
CA GLY A 87 1.30 -1.02 -9.25
C GLY A 87 2.83 -0.96 -9.25
N GLU A 88 3.38 -0.18 -8.31
CA GLU A 88 4.82 -0.18 -8.02
C GLU A 88 5.13 -0.97 -6.74
N TRP A 89 4.20 -0.98 -5.77
CA TRP A 89 4.37 -1.65 -4.49
C TRP A 89 3.16 -2.51 -4.14
N THR A 90 3.41 -3.59 -3.42
CA THR A 90 2.42 -4.31 -2.63
C THR A 90 2.84 -4.26 -1.18
N SER A 91 1.89 -4.05 -0.27
CA SER A 91 2.15 -4.11 1.17
C SER A 91 1.23 -5.10 1.87
N TRP A 92 1.71 -5.59 3.01
CA TRP A 92 1.02 -6.52 3.89
C TRP A 92 1.16 -6.07 5.34
N LEU A 93 0.22 -6.52 6.16
CA LEU A 93 0.39 -6.49 7.58
C LEU A 93 1.55 -7.44 7.99
N PRO A 94 2.31 -7.10 9.04
CA PRO A 94 3.28 -8.03 9.60
C PRO A 94 2.58 -9.30 10.13
N LEU A 95 3.29 -10.44 10.10
CA LEU A 95 2.86 -11.68 10.76
C LEU A 95 2.76 -11.55 12.29
#